data_AF-A0A4S3LM68-F1
#
_entry.id   AF-A0A4S3LM68-F1
#
_cell.length_a   1.000
_cell.length_b   1.000
_cell.length_c   1.000
_cell.angle_alpha   90.00
_cell.angle_beta   90.00
_cell.angle_gamma   90.00
#
_symmetry.space_group_name_H-M   'P 1'
#
loop_
_entity.id
_entity.type
_entity.pdbx_description
1 polymer ?
#
loop_
_entity_poly.entity_id
_entity_poly.type
_entity_poly.pdbx_seq_one_letter_code
_entity_poly.pdbx_strand_id
1 'polypeptide(L)'
;MKTRKECFDEARQKFIEENPQLVISIEKEAKNVASSLGVSEKEVFDNQISQKFSNYLKQFGDDTTQIVIKMMSPDDATKKKLLIEYYQELSEILGIPFDDFLLENHITL
;
A
#
# COMPACT_ATOMS: atom_id res chain seq x y z
N MET A 1 -3.51 -15.84 10.45
CA MET A 1 -2.50 -15.56 9.41
C MET A 1 -2.79 -14.17 8.89
N LYS A 2 -1.78 -13.30 8.84
CA LYS A 2 -1.96 -11.91 8.40
C LYS A 2 -2.33 -11.84 6.92
N THR A 3 -3.25 -10.96 6.56
CA THR A 3 -3.74 -10.71 5.21
C THR A 3 -2.99 -9.55 4.55
N ARG A 4 -3.10 -9.42 3.21
CA ARG A 4 -2.57 -8.24 2.49
C ARG A 4 -3.18 -6.93 3.01
N LYS A 5 -4.49 -6.92 3.29
CA LYS A 5 -5.17 -5.75 3.86
C LYS A 5 -4.56 -5.34 5.20
N GLU A 6 -4.36 -6.28 6.12
CA GLU A 6 -3.73 -6.00 7.42
C GLU A 6 -2.28 -5.49 7.24
N CYS A 7 -1.54 -5.98 6.24
CA CYS A 7 -0.23 -5.41 5.91
C CYS A 7 -0.32 -3.94 5.46
N PHE A 8 -1.29 -3.59 4.62
CA PHE A 8 -1.51 -2.21 4.19
C PHE A 8 -1.98 -1.30 5.32
N ASP A 9 -2.91 -1.77 6.15
CA ASP A 9 -3.43 -1.00 7.27
C ASP A 9 -2.31 -0.69 8.29
N GLU A 10 -1.48 -1.69 8.63
CA GLU A 10 -0.31 -1.48 9.50
C GLU A 10 0.77 -0.60 8.87
N ALA A 11 1.08 -0.77 7.58
CA ALA A 11 2.04 0.10 6.89
C ALA A 11 1.56 1.55 6.85
N ARG A 12 0.27 1.78 6.61
CA ARG A 12 -0.34 3.11 6.60
C ARG A 12 -0.34 3.72 8.01
N GLN A 13 -0.66 2.94 9.02
CA GLN A 13 -0.61 3.40 10.42
C GLN A 13 0.81 3.79 10.81
N LYS A 14 1.80 2.94 10.52
CA LYS A 14 3.22 3.25 10.77
C LYS A 14 3.68 4.50 10.04
N PHE A 15 3.27 4.68 8.78
CA PHE A 15 3.55 5.90 8.02
C PHE A 15 2.98 7.16 8.69
N ILE A 16 1.74 7.10 9.21
CA ILE A 16 1.11 8.21 9.95
C ILE A 16 1.90 8.51 11.23
N GLU A 17 2.22 7.48 12.01
CA GLU A 17 2.94 7.60 13.29
C GLU A 17 4.35 8.18 13.12
N GLU A 18 5.04 7.81 12.03
CA GLU A 18 6.38 8.30 11.71
C GLU A 18 6.39 9.73 11.12
N ASN A 19 5.24 10.26 10.69
CA ASN A 19 5.13 11.56 10.01
C ASN A 19 4.13 12.53 10.68
N PRO A 20 4.25 12.83 11.99
CA PRO A 20 3.26 13.63 12.72
C PRO A 20 3.09 15.06 12.17
N GLN A 21 4.15 15.69 11.66
CA GLN A 21 4.06 17.04 11.08
C GLN A 21 3.28 17.05 9.76
N LEU A 22 3.41 15.99 8.95
CA LEU A 22 2.63 15.82 7.73
C LEU A 22 1.14 15.68 8.07
N VAL A 23 0.82 14.86 9.09
CA VAL A 23 -0.55 14.63 9.56
C VAL A 23 -1.19 15.95 9.99
N ILE A 24 -0.51 16.73 10.84
CA ILE A 24 -1.00 18.05 11.28
C ILE A 24 -1.26 18.99 10.09
N SER A 25 -0.36 18.99 9.10
CA SER A 25 -0.54 19.80 7.89
C SER A 25 -1.79 19.40 7.11
N ILE A 26 -2.01 18.10 6.92
CA ILE A 26 -3.16 17.57 6.18
C ILE A 26 -4.45 17.83 6.94
N GLU A 27 -4.48 17.67 8.27
CA GLU A 27 -5.66 17.99 9.08
C GLU A 27 -6.04 19.47 8.97
N LYS A 28 -5.05 20.36 8.99
CA LYS A 28 -5.28 21.80 8.82
C LYS A 28 -5.81 22.11 7.42
N GLU A 29 -5.26 21.48 6.39
CA GLU A 29 -5.72 21.65 5.02
C GLU A 29 -7.14 21.14 4.83
N ALA A 30 -7.44 19.93 5.33
CA ALA A 30 -8.77 19.32 5.27
C ALA A 30 -9.85 20.26 5.85
N LYS A 31 -9.59 20.87 7.01
CA LYS A 31 -10.49 21.87 7.62
C LYS A 31 -10.76 23.08 6.73
N ASN A 32 -9.76 23.51 5.95
CA ASN A 32 -9.88 24.70 5.12
C ASN A 32 -10.60 24.43 3.79
N VAL A 33 -10.48 23.22 3.22
CA VAL A 33 -10.94 22.93 1.86
C VAL A 33 -12.15 21.98 1.80
N ALA A 34 -12.48 21.25 2.87
CA ALA A 34 -13.57 20.28 2.84
C ALA A 34 -14.92 20.92 2.47
N SER A 35 -15.25 22.05 3.08
CA SER A 35 -16.52 22.76 2.83
C SER A 35 -16.63 23.29 1.41
N SER A 36 -15.54 23.79 0.82
CA SER A 36 -15.53 24.31 -0.55
C SER A 36 -15.60 23.19 -1.60
N LEU A 37 -15.13 21.99 -1.25
CA LEU A 37 -15.22 20.79 -2.08
C LEU A 37 -16.55 20.02 -1.90
N GLY A 38 -17.38 20.39 -0.92
CA GLY A 38 -18.64 19.70 -0.64
C GLY A 38 -18.45 18.28 -0.09
N VAL A 39 -17.31 17.99 0.54
CA VAL A 39 -16.97 16.69 1.13
C VAL A 39 -16.66 16.86 2.63
N SER A 40 -16.54 15.75 3.36
CA SER A 40 -16.11 15.79 4.76
C SER A 40 -14.60 16.03 4.92
N GLU A 41 -14.19 16.62 6.03
CA GLU A 41 -12.76 16.76 6.39
C GLU A 41 -12.05 15.39 6.40
N LYS A 42 -12.74 14.35 6.86
CA LYS A 42 -12.22 12.98 6.88
C LYS A 42 -11.91 12.47 5.47
N GLU A 43 -12.79 12.71 4.50
CA GLU A 43 -12.54 12.30 3.11
C GLU A 43 -11.34 13.02 2.51
N VAL A 44 -11.18 14.32 2.77
CA VAL A 44 -9.99 15.06 2.33
C VAL A 44 -8.74 14.50 2.98
N PHE A 45 -8.76 14.29 4.29
CA PHE A 45 -7.66 13.73 5.05
C PHE A 45 -7.26 12.34 4.52
N ASP A 46 -8.21 11.43 4.40
CA ASP A 46 -7.96 10.05 3.97
C ASP A 46 -7.41 10.01 2.53
N ASN A 47 -7.92 10.86 1.63
CA ASN A 47 -7.41 10.97 0.27
C ASN A 47 -5.97 11.49 0.23
N GLN A 48 -5.68 12.57 0.95
CA GLN A 48 -4.33 13.15 0.98
C GLN A 48 -3.32 12.20 1.62
N ILE A 49 -3.66 11.58 2.74
CA ILE A 49 -2.81 10.57 3.38
C ILE A 49 -2.55 9.41 2.43
N SER A 50 -3.59 8.91 1.74
CA SER A 50 -3.43 7.80 0.79
C SER A 50 -2.49 8.18 -0.35
N GLN A 51 -2.62 9.38 -0.92
CA GLN A 51 -1.71 9.87 -1.95
C GLN A 51 -0.26 9.98 -1.45
N LYS A 52 -0.05 10.56 -0.27
CA LYS A 52 1.30 10.71 0.31
C LYS A 52 1.91 9.35 0.64
N PHE A 53 1.13 8.43 1.19
CA PHE A 53 1.55 7.07 1.49
C PHE A 53 1.93 6.29 0.22
N SER A 54 1.10 6.34 -0.83
CA SER A 54 1.45 5.73 -2.12
C SER A 54 2.72 6.31 -2.71
N ASN A 55 2.92 7.63 -2.63
CA ASN A 55 4.14 8.28 -3.11
C ASN A 55 5.37 7.91 -2.27
N TYR A 56 5.21 7.72 -0.96
CA TYR A 56 6.26 7.21 -0.08
C TYR A 56 6.66 5.79 -0.48
N LEU A 57 5.70 4.90 -0.70
CA LEU A 57 5.99 3.51 -1.11
C LEU A 57 6.76 3.45 -2.43
N LYS A 58 6.42 4.30 -3.40
CA LYS A 58 7.12 4.38 -4.70
C LYS A 58 8.62 4.67 -4.60
N GLN A 59 9.10 5.23 -3.48
CA GLN A 59 10.53 5.46 -3.24
C GLN A 59 11.31 4.14 -3.05
N PHE A 60 10.62 3.04 -2.74
CA PHE A 60 11.22 1.73 -2.53
C PHE A 60 11.08 0.79 -3.74
N GLY A 61 10.40 1.24 -4.80
CA GLY A 61 10.11 0.46 -6.01
C GLY A 61 8.68 0.69 -6.54
N ASP A 62 8.42 0.23 -7.75
CA ASP A 62 7.16 0.48 -8.44
C ASP A 62 5.99 -0.39 -7.93
N ASP A 63 6.29 -1.62 -7.48
CA ASP A 63 5.30 -2.54 -6.94
C ASP A 63 5.05 -2.29 -5.45
N THR A 64 4.17 -1.33 -5.17
CA THR A 64 3.82 -0.93 -3.80
C THR A 64 3.22 -2.06 -2.97
N THR A 65 2.56 -3.04 -3.61
CA THR A 65 1.97 -4.20 -2.92
C THR A 65 3.06 -5.15 -2.46
N GLN A 66 4.01 -5.49 -3.33
CA GLN A 66 5.18 -6.28 -2.97
C GLN A 66 5.96 -5.60 -1.84
N ILE A 67 6.16 -4.28 -1.91
CA ILE A 67 6.87 -3.51 -0.87
C ILE A 67 6.17 -3.65 0.48
N VAL A 68 4.85 -3.40 0.53
CA VAL A 68 4.08 -3.50 1.78
C VAL A 68 4.12 -4.90 2.37
N ILE A 69 3.98 -5.94 1.53
CA ILE A 69 4.09 -7.34 1.98
C ILE A 69 5.48 -7.61 2.56
N LYS A 70 6.56 -7.16 1.89
CA LYS A 70 7.94 -7.35 2.37
C LYS A 70 8.20 -6.61 3.69
N MET A 71 7.62 -5.43 3.89
CA MET A 71 7.83 -4.61 5.09
C MET A 71 7.03 -5.08 6.30
N MET A 72 5.82 -5.60 6.10
CA MET A 72 4.85 -5.84 7.19
C MET A 72 4.55 -7.31 7.46
N SER A 73 5.08 -8.23 6.65
CA SER A 73 4.92 -9.66 6.96
C SER A 73 5.67 -10.03 8.23
N PRO A 74 5.05 -10.78 9.16
CA PRO A 74 5.65 -11.10 10.45
C PRO A 74 6.78 -12.13 10.35
N ASP A 75 6.80 -12.94 9.29
CA ASP A 75 7.77 -14.00 9.05
C ASP A 75 7.88 -14.31 7.55
N ASP A 76 8.91 -15.07 7.18
CA ASP A 76 9.19 -15.42 5.79
C ASP A 76 8.12 -16.34 5.16
N ALA A 77 7.48 -17.20 5.94
CA ALA A 77 6.45 -18.11 5.43
C ALA A 77 5.17 -17.34 5.04
N THR A 78 4.75 -16.41 5.90
CA THR A 78 3.64 -15.50 5.64
C THR A 78 3.95 -14.60 4.45
N LYS A 79 5.14 -14.02 4.39
CA LYS A 79 5.59 -13.20 3.25
C LYS A 79 5.50 -13.96 1.94
N LYS A 80 6.09 -15.17 1.88
CA LYS A 80 6.09 -16.00 0.67
C LYS A 80 4.67 -16.32 0.21
N LYS A 81 3.79 -16.69 1.14
CA LYS A 81 2.40 -17.01 0.82
C LYS A 81 1.65 -15.79 0.26
N LEU A 82 1.76 -14.62 0.89
CA LEU A 82 1.10 -13.41 0.42
C LEU A 82 1.62 -12.94 -0.95
N LEU A 83 2.92 -13.12 -1.23
CA LEU A 83 3.50 -12.84 -2.54
C LEU A 83 3.01 -13.83 -3.61
N ILE A 84 2.91 -15.12 -3.29
CA ILE A 84 2.33 -16.12 -4.19
C ILE A 84 0.90 -15.74 -4.56
N GLU A 85 0.04 -15.51 -3.56
CA GLU A 85 -1.37 -15.13 -3.79
C GLU A 85 -1.46 -13.87 -4.66
N TYR A 86 -0.64 -12.86 -4.38
CA TYR A 86 -0.62 -11.62 -5.16
C TYR A 86 -0.19 -11.83 -6.62
N TYR A 87 0.90 -12.56 -6.85
CA TYR A 87 1.39 -12.78 -8.21
C TYR A 87 0.52 -13.75 -9.01
N GLN A 88 -0.16 -14.69 -8.35
CA GLN A 88 -1.17 -15.53 -8.98
C GLN A 88 -2.31 -14.67 -9.51
N GLU A 89 -2.86 -13.76 -8.69
CA GLU A 89 -3.91 -12.83 -9.13
C GLU A 89 -3.46 -11.98 -10.32
N LEU A 90 -2.22 -11.47 -10.33
CA LEU A 90 -1.70 -10.71 -11.46
C LEU A 90 -1.59 -11.58 -12.74
N SER A 91 -1.08 -12.80 -12.62
CA SER A 91 -0.98 -13.72 -13.75
C SER A 91 -2.35 -14.07 -14.34
N GLU A 92 -3.36 -14.26 -13.49
CA GLU A 92 -4.75 -14.52 -13.90
C GLU A 92 -5.36 -13.33 -14.63
N ILE A 93 -5.15 -12.10 -14.12
CA ILE A 93 -5.63 -10.87 -14.75
C ILE A 93 -4.99 -10.67 -16.14
N LEU A 94 -3.71 -11.00 -16.28
CA LEU A 94 -2.97 -10.90 -17.53
C LEU A 94 -3.25 -12.08 -18.48
N GLY A 95 -3.90 -13.14 -18.00
CA GLY A 95 -4.19 -14.35 -18.78
C GLY A 95 -2.95 -15.17 -19.12
N ILE A 96 -1.88 -15.06 -18.32
CA ILE A 96 -0.63 -15.79 -18.51
C ILE A 96 -0.43 -16.85 -17.42
N PRO A 97 0.17 -18.01 -17.71
CA PRO A 97 0.49 -18.99 -16.68
C PRO A 97 1.37 -18.40 -15.58
N PHE A 98 1.13 -18.83 -14.34
CA PHE A 98 1.84 -18.30 -13.17
C PHE A 98 3.36 -18.45 -13.26
N ASP A 99 3.85 -19.60 -13.69
CA ASP A 99 5.30 -19.85 -13.83
C ASP A 99 5.93 -18.94 -14.91
N ASP A 100 5.21 -18.69 -16.01
CA ASP A 100 5.64 -17.78 -17.07
C ASP A 100 5.67 -16.33 -16.55
N PHE A 101 4.66 -15.91 -15.78
CA PHE A 101 4.64 -14.60 -15.12
C PHE A 101 5.86 -14.39 -14.23
N LEU A 102 6.22 -15.38 -13.41
CA LEU A 102 7.39 -15.29 -12.53
C LEU A 102 8.68 -15.18 -13.33
N LEU A 103 8.81 -15.95 -14.42
CA LEU A 103 9.98 -15.94 -15.29
C LEU A 103 10.15 -14.60 -16.01
N GLU A 104 9.09 -14.10 -16.64
CA GLU A 104 9.10 -12.84 -17.41
C GLU A 104 9.40 -11.62 -16.53
N ASN A 105 8.94 -11.64 -15.27
CA ASN A 105 9.15 -10.55 -14.31
C ASN A 105 10.40 -10.76 -13.43
N HIS A 106 11.20 -11.80 -13.69
CA HIS A 106 12.39 -12.15 -12.93
C HIS A 106 12.14 -12.26 -11.40
N ILE A 107 11.00 -12.83 -11.01
CA ILE A 107 10.57 -12.96 -9.62
C ILE A 107 11.06 -14.29 -9.03
N THR A 108 11.66 -14.23 -7.84
CA THR A 108 12.03 -15.42 -7.05
C THR A 108 11.30 -15.40 -5.70
N LEU A 109 10.69 -16.53 -5.32
CA LEU A 109 9.81 -16.69 -4.16
C LEU A 109 10.35 -17.63 -3.08
#